data_AF-A0A922MNT5-F1
#
_entry.id   AF-A0A922MNT5-F1
#
_cell.length_a   1.000
_cell.length_b   1.000
_cell.length_c   1.000
_cell.angle_alpha   90.00
_cell.angle_beta   90.00
_cell.angle_gamma   90.00
#
_symmetry.space_group_name_H-M   'P 1'
#
loop_
_entity.id
_entity.type
_entity.pdbx_description
1 polymer ?
#
loop_
_entity_poly.entity_id
_entity_poly.type
_entity_poly.pdbx_seq_one_letter_code
_entity_poly.pdbx_strand_id
1 'polypeptide(L)'
;MALTIFFGLMNVGAINAYVIYNANMKRLQKETVERRHFLKDLALGLVMPQIQKRSSITTLPRFIRSKMFQILGKEEITERS
;
A
#
# COMPACT_ATOMS: atom_id res chain seq x y z
N MET A 1 -8.11 -0.80 -25.40
CA MET A 1 -9.42 -0.54 -24.77
C MET A 1 -9.52 -1.05 -23.34
N ALA A 2 -9.23 -2.33 -23.04
CA ALA A 2 -9.35 -2.89 -21.68
C ALA A 2 -8.53 -2.14 -20.61
N LEU A 3 -7.27 -1.82 -20.89
CA LEU A 3 -6.40 -1.12 -19.95
C LEU A 3 -6.86 0.34 -19.69
N THR A 4 -7.43 0.99 -20.70
CA THR A 4 -8.01 2.34 -20.60
C THR A 4 -9.20 2.35 -19.64
N ILE A 5 -10.10 1.36 -19.78
CA ILE A 5 -11.25 1.21 -18.88
C ILE A 5 -10.77 0.91 -17.46
N PHE A 6 -9.79 0.02 -17.31
CA PHE A 6 -9.23 -0.32 -16.01
C PHE A 6 -8.63 0.89 -15.27
N PHE A 7 -7.79 1.69 -15.93
CA PHE A 7 -7.22 2.89 -15.32
C PHE A 7 -8.28 3.97 -15.05
N GLY A 8 -9.31 4.07 -15.90
CA GLY A 8 -10.46 4.94 -15.65
C GLY A 8 -11.21 4.54 -14.38
N LEU A 9 -11.51 3.26 -14.21
CA LEU A 9 -12.16 2.72 -13.01
C LEU A 9 -11.30 2.93 -11.76
N MET A 10 -10.00 2.71 -11.85
CA MET A 10 -9.08 2.94 -10.74
C MET A 10 -9.08 4.40 -10.29
N ASN A 11 -9.06 5.34 -11.22
CA ASN A 11 -9.07 6.77 -10.91
C ASN A 11 -10.39 7.18 -10.21
N VAL A 12 -11.54 6.81 -10.80
CA VAL A 12 -12.86 7.13 -10.22
C VAL A 12 -13.03 6.48 -8.84
N GLY A 13 -12.65 5.20 -8.70
CA GLY A 13 -12.70 4.49 -7.43
C GLY A 13 -11.84 5.16 -6.35
N ALA A 14 -10.63 5.60 -6.70
CA ALA A 14 -9.73 6.26 -5.78
C ALA A 14 -10.25 7.63 -5.30
N ILE A 15 -10.84 8.44 -6.20
CA ILE A 15 -11.49 9.71 -5.83
C ILE A 15 -12.70 9.47 -4.93
N ASN A 16 -13.55 8.51 -5.28
CA ASN A 16 -14.74 8.19 -4.48
C ASN A 16 -14.36 7.72 -3.07
N ALA A 17 -13.36 6.85 -2.95
CA ALA A 17 -12.83 6.40 -1.66
C ALA A 17 -12.29 7.58 -0.83
N TYR A 18 -11.59 8.54 -1.45
CA TYR A 18 -11.08 9.73 -0.78
C TYR A 18 -12.20 10.63 -0.22
N VAL A 19 -13.28 10.82 -0.99
CA VAL A 19 -14.45 11.61 -0.54
C VAL A 19 -15.10 10.97 0.68
N ILE A 20 -15.32 9.65 0.65
CA ILE A 20 -15.90 8.91 1.78
C ILE A 20 -14.98 8.97 3.00
N TYR A 21 -13.67 8.77 2.80
CA TYR A 21 -12.68 8.88 3.88
C TYR A 21 -12.74 10.26 4.56
N ASN A 22 -12.72 11.35 3.78
CA ASN A 22 -12.79 12.71 4.30
C ASN A 22 -14.11 13.00 5.03
N ALA A 23 -15.24 12.54 4.50
CA ALA A 23 -16.54 12.67 5.18
C ALA A 23 -16.53 11.96 6.54
N ASN A 24 -15.94 10.76 6.60
CA ASN A 24 -15.80 10.01 7.84
C ASN A 24 -14.85 10.69 8.84
N MET A 25 -13.70 11.20 8.40
CA MET A 25 -12.77 11.93 9.28
C MET A 25 -13.41 13.19 9.87
N LYS A 26 -14.12 13.97 9.03
CA LYS A 26 -14.88 15.14 9.49
C LYS A 26 -15.94 14.77 10.52
N ARG A 27 -16.71 13.71 10.28
CA ARG A 27 -17.73 13.21 11.23
C ARG A 27 -17.09 12.80 12.57
N LEU A 28 -15.89 12.21 12.53
CA LEU A 28 -15.14 11.80 13.72
C LEU A 28 -14.35 12.95 14.37
N GLN A 29 -14.49 14.18 13.88
CA GLN A 29 -13.71 15.35 14.31
C GLN A 29 -12.19 15.11 14.23
N LYS A 30 -11.75 14.31 13.26
CA LYS A 30 -10.34 14.04 12.96
C LYS A 30 -9.85 14.89 11.80
N GLU A 31 -8.54 15.14 11.79
CA GLU A 31 -7.87 15.82 10.68
C GLU A 31 -8.03 15.04 9.37
N THR A 32 -8.33 15.76 8.30
CA THR A 32 -8.36 15.19 6.94
C THR A 32 -6.99 15.31 6.31
N VAL A 33 -6.57 14.30 5.55
CA VAL A 33 -5.31 14.34 4.82
C VAL A 33 -5.51 14.83 3.38
N GLU A 34 -4.46 15.37 2.78
CA GLU A 34 -4.45 15.67 1.34
C GLU A 34 -4.59 14.40 0.50
N ARG A 35 -5.22 14.52 -0.67
CA ARG A 35 -5.43 13.39 -1.61
C ARG A 35 -4.15 12.62 -1.90
N ARG A 36 -3.02 13.30 -2.06
CA ARG A 36 -1.71 12.67 -2.35
C ARG A 36 -1.31 11.69 -1.25
N HIS A 37 -1.45 12.08 0.01
CA HIS A 37 -1.10 11.25 1.16
C HIS A 37 -2.06 10.07 1.28
N PHE A 38 -3.37 10.32 1.17
CA PHE A 38 -4.38 9.26 1.14
C PHE A 38 -4.09 8.19 0.07
N LEU A 39 -3.77 8.60 -1.16
CA LEU A 39 -3.49 7.65 -2.24
C LEU A 39 -2.21 6.85 -1.99
N LYS A 40 -1.19 7.47 -1.38
CA LYS A 40 0.04 6.78 -1.02
C LYS A 40 -0.23 5.71 0.04
N ASP A 41 -1.00 6.05 1.06
CA ASP A 41 -1.35 5.12 2.14
C ASP A 41 -2.25 3.99 1.64
N LEU A 42 -3.22 4.31 0.78
CA LEU A 42 -4.06 3.31 0.12
C LEU A 42 -3.23 2.34 -0.72
N ALA A 43 -2.33 2.86 -1.56
CA ALA A 43 -1.47 2.03 -2.40
C ALA A 43 -0.56 1.11 -1.56
N LEU A 44 0.03 1.63 -0.48
CA LEU A 44 0.83 0.84 0.44
C LEU A 44 -0.03 -0.23 1.13
N GLY A 45 -1.20 0.13 1.65
CA GLY A 45 -2.12 -0.80 2.31
C GLY A 45 -2.58 -1.95 1.40
N LEU A 46 -2.81 -1.68 0.11
CA LEU A 46 -3.16 -2.71 -0.88
C LEU A 46 -2.00 -3.67 -1.18
N VAL A 47 -0.77 -3.17 -1.16
CA VAL A 47 0.42 -3.96 -1.57
C VAL A 47 1.10 -4.65 -0.38
N MET A 48 0.86 -4.19 0.86
CA MET A 48 1.52 -4.71 2.07
C MET A 48 1.36 -6.23 2.27
N PRO A 49 0.18 -6.86 2.05
CA PRO A 49 0.04 -8.31 2.15
C PRO A 49 0.91 -9.07 1.13
N GLN A 50 1.10 -8.51 -0.07
CA GLN A 50 1.95 -9.10 -1.10
C GLN A 50 3.43 -8.95 -0.76
N ILE A 51 3.82 -7.81 -0.18
CA ILE A 51 5.19 -7.60 0.32
C ILE A 51 5.50 -8.63 1.40
N GLN A 52 4.59 -8.83 2.36
CA GLN A 52 4.74 -9.84 3.42
C GLN A 52 4.84 -11.26 2.88
N LYS A 53 4.00 -11.63 1.91
CA LYS A 53 4.06 -12.95 1.28
C LYS A 53 5.37 -13.16 0.52
N ARG A 54 5.90 -12.12 -0.12
CA ARG A 54 7.12 -12.21 -0.94
C ARG A 54 8.39 -12.15 -0.10
N SER A 55 8.38 -11.47 1.05
CA SER A 55 9.57 -11.39 1.91
C SER A 55 10.02 -12.75 2.45
N SER A 56 9.12 -13.74 2.54
CA SER A 56 9.44 -15.11 2.96
C SER A 56 10.02 -15.99 1.85
N ILE A 57 10.08 -15.52 0.61
CA ILE A 57 10.61 -16.31 -0.51
C ILE A 57 12.15 -16.25 -0.46
N THR A 58 12.79 -17.34 -0.04
CA THR A 58 14.24 -17.44 0.15
C THR A 58 15.05 -17.40 -1.16
N THR A 59 14.41 -17.65 -2.29
CA THR A 59 15.05 -17.56 -3.62
C THR A 59 15.07 -16.13 -4.19
N LEU A 60 14.32 -15.17 -3.59
CA LEU A 60 14.41 -13.78 -4.02
C LEU A 60 15.74 -13.17 -3.60
N PRO A 61 16.33 -12.27 -4.41
CA PRO A 61 17.57 -11.59 -4.07
C PRO A 61 17.51 -10.94 -2.68
N ARG A 62 18.57 -11.14 -1.88
CA ARG A 62 18.63 -10.67 -0.48
C ARG A 62 18.34 -9.18 -0.34
N PHE A 63 18.85 -8.34 -1.25
CA PHE A 63 18.61 -6.90 -1.21
C PHE A 63 17.12 -6.55 -1.35
N ILE A 64 16.36 -7.30 -2.16
CA ILE A 64 14.90 -7.11 -2.32
C ILE A 64 14.19 -7.50 -1.04
N ARG A 65 14.53 -8.67 -0.46
CA ARG A 65 13.94 -9.11 0.81
C ARG A 65 14.23 -8.13 1.93
N SER A 66 15.47 -7.66 2.03
CA SER A 66 15.88 -6.66 3.03
C SER A 66 15.06 -5.37 2.89
N LYS A 67 14.83 -4.88 1.67
CA LYS A 67 13.92 -3.75 1.42
C LYS A 67 12.48 -4.03 1.82
N MET A 68 11.97 -5.23 1.55
CA MET A 68 10.63 -5.64 1.99
C MET A 68 10.52 -5.68 3.52
N PHE A 69 11.54 -6.21 4.23
CA PHE A 69 11.60 -6.21 5.68
C PHE A 69 11.65 -4.78 6.26
N GLN A 70 12.43 -3.88 5.65
CA GLN A 70 12.45 -2.46 6.00
C GLN A 70 11.05 -1.82 5.87
N ILE A 71 10.35 -2.06 4.76
CA ILE A 71 8.98 -1.55 4.55
C ILE A 71 8.00 -2.13 5.58
N LEU A 72 8.18 -3.40 5.97
CA LEU A 72 7.34 -4.07 6.96
C LEU A 72 7.69 -3.72 8.43
N GLY A 73 8.77 -2.96 8.66
CA GLY A 73 9.27 -2.68 10.02
C GLY A 73 9.72 -3.93 10.77
N LYS A 74 10.19 -4.96 10.06
CA LYS A 74 10.64 -6.24 10.63
C LYS A 74 12.16 -6.36 10.50
N GLU A 75 12.80 -7.03 11.46
CA GLU A 75 14.20 -7.41 11.34
C GLU A 75 14.37 -8.57 10.35
N GLU A 76 15.40 -8.50 9.49
CA GLU A 76 15.71 -9.58 8.54
C GLU A 76 16.20 -10.80 9.33
N ILE A 77 15.38 -11.84 9.43
CA ILE A 77 15.76 -13.12 10.04
C ILE A 77 16.82 -13.74 9.12
N THR A 78 18.08 -13.53 9.46
CA THR A 78 19.20 -14.18 8.79
C THR A 78 19.33 -15.57 9.39
N GLU A 79 18.71 -16.57 8.78
CA GLU A 79 19.12 -17.96 9.00
C GLU A 79 20.58 -18.07 8.57
N ARG A 80 21.49 -18.08 9.55
CA ARG A 80 22.91 -18.39 9.36
C ARG A 80 22.98 -19.86 8.94
N SER A 81 23.14 -20.10 7.64
CA SER A 81 23.60 -21.37 7.09
C SER A 81 25.12 -21.41 7.09
#